data_AF-A0A9W8MF16-F1
#
_entry.id   AF-A0A9W8MF16-F1
#
_cell.length_a   1.000
_cell.length_b   1.000
_cell.length_c   1.000
_cell.angle_alpha   90.00
_cell.angle_beta   90.00
_cell.angle_gamma   90.00
#
_symmetry.space_group_name_H-M   'P 1'
#
loop_
_entity.id
_entity.type
_entity.pdbx_description
1 polymer ?
#
loop_
_entity_poly.entity_id
_entity_poly.type
_entity_poly.pdbx_seq_one_letter_code
_entity_poly.pdbx_strand_id
1 'polypeptide(L)'
;MTVYRSASVSAQDHDLHHFASNYRRDSQLRRNSSDARSFDRYPPNPHSSGSAGGLTPLSQARSPLYQAQHATHTPPPALPPPATPFPARHPPPPQPVVCYQIPKPTTTNKLSSDGIYREFVLVEGHISNLLHRNATLEAQVDWLRERLEASQGYFDAGRAELDLAKNRLLKDFEKQMDELKARMAWAGNDESEGEVGGEDDDESNYDDSDSEEELKKGRKKKGVVWPLPSRFLDVPKLCDPKLLPIIDEDDPSYFTNLPLLRGSCDVQQQRFYWTRPVSDPHNHRALEVMVAHAIKFAPSSGIEDVENALARLKHGDLEKHFKARFQRIKKKFKGTDGAPSTKPGGEMTIGKNNNRAPGKLAVRKRKRGQLPPDHKYQDSKYDDAMYYQLMSEDDDTFDENGQLKHGEYTSRRPTWRSEDLNDFFKTIDAIDDPKSSTSYWKRVPGAPREVPLKTTISLAGRTHRWMVDNAWWEENKKDNDKPSMIVLEGDVEARELVDAVKKKRKERSKSAGPGRASKKAKTLSRTKTSKAVARTSRDQGTGSSENADEIGRGSIGVGEEFT
;
A
#
# COMPACT_ATOMS: atom_id res chain seq x y z
N MET A 1 79.96 -7.02 -27.42
CA MET A 1 79.07 -6.02 -26.79
C MET A 1 77.84 -5.87 -27.68
N THR A 2 76.68 -6.32 -27.20
CA THR A 2 75.36 -5.67 -27.23
C THR A 2 74.40 -6.66 -26.59
N VAL A 3 73.84 -6.24 -25.46
CA VAL A 3 72.84 -6.93 -24.63
C VAL A 3 71.46 -6.70 -25.24
N TYR A 4 70.51 -7.63 -25.15
CA TYR A 4 69.15 -7.34 -24.62
C TYR A 4 68.19 -8.56 -24.56
N ARG A 5 67.68 -8.75 -23.33
CA ARG A 5 66.36 -9.18 -22.85
C ARG A 5 65.67 -10.45 -23.39
N SER A 6 65.67 -11.46 -22.52
CA SER A 6 64.65 -12.48 -22.34
C SER A 6 63.36 -11.87 -21.76
N ALA A 7 62.21 -12.20 -22.34
CA ALA A 7 60.88 -11.95 -21.77
C ALA A 7 60.19 -13.28 -21.47
N SER A 8 59.91 -13.51 -20.19
CA SER A 8 59.14 -14.62 -19.64
C SER A 8 57.64 -14.34 -19.78
N VAL A 9 56.92 -15.20 -20.49
CA VAL A 9 55.45 -15.20 -20.55
C VAL A 9 54.93 -16.08 -19.42
N SER A 10 54.27 -15.47 -18.44
CA SER A 10 53.55 -16.14 -17.37
C SER A 10 52.15 -16.52 -17.87
N ALA A 11 51.82 -17.81 -17.80
CA ALA A 11 50.49 -18.33 -18.04
C ALA A 11 49.51 -17.81 -16.97
N GLN A 12 48.34 -17.36 -17.41
CA GLN A 12 47.18 -17.10 -16.55
C GLN A 12 46.20 -18.26 -16.73
N ASP A 13 45.99 -19.00 -15.64
CA ASP A 13 44.91 -19.97 -15.48
C ASP A 13 43.56 -19.24 -15.51
N HIS A 14 42.71 -19.61 -16.46
CA HIS A 14 41.30 -19.21 -16.48
C HIS A 14 40.46 -20.39 -15.96
N ASP A 15 40.03 -20.30 -14.70
CA ASP A 15 39.03 -21.19 -14.13
C ASP A 15 37.66 -20.96 -14.78
N LEU A 16 37.20 -21.99 -15.48
CA LEU A 16 35.89 -22.11 -16.11
C LEU A 16 34.83 -22.39 -15.04
N HIS A 17 34.04 -21.37 -14.68
CA HIS A 17 32.83 -21.57 -13.89
C HIS A 17 31.74 -22.28 -14.69
N HIS A 18 31.33 -23.45 -14.18
CA HIS A 18 30.17 -24.22 -14.60
C HIS A 18 28.88 -23.39 -14.60
N PHE A 19 28.35 -23.07 -15.79
CA PHE A 19 26.96 -22.66 -15.96
C PHE A 19 26.08 -23.90 -16.13
N ALA A 20 25.37 -24.28 -15.08
CA ALA A 20 24.32 -25.29 -15.16
C ALA A 20 23.06 -24.69 -15.80
N SER A 21 22.68 -25.26 -16.94
CA SER A 21 21.52 -24.96 -17.76
C SER A 21 20.20 -25.33 -17.10
N ASN A 22 19.19 -24.46 -17.17
CA ASN A 22 17.77 -24.83 -17.05
C ASN A 22 16.98 -24.19 -18.21
N TYR A 23 17.10 -24.77 -19.41
CA TYR A 23 16.21 -24.50 -20.54
C TYR A 23 15.27 -25.70 -20.71
N ARG A 24 13.99 -25.52 -20.36
CA ARG A 24 12.93 -26.48 -20.68
C ARG A 24 12.36 -26.10 -22.05
N ARG A 25 12.54 -27.00 -23.01
CA ARG A 25 11.85 -27.04 -24.32
C ARG A 25 10.35 -27.26 -24.07
N ASP A 26 9.51 -26.42 -24.67
CA ASP A 26 8.19 -26.85 -25.13
C ASP A 26 8.01 -26.41 -26.58
N SER A 27 8.02 -27.40 -27.44
CA SER A 27 7.62 -27.32 -28.84
C SER A 27 6.47 -28.31 -28.99
N GLN A 28 5.25 -27.83 -29.28
CA GLN A 28 4.31 -28.56 -30.12
C GLN A 28 3.39 -27.58 -30.87
N LEU A 29 3.43 -27.74 -32.19
CA LEU A 29 2.52 -27.17 -33.17
C LEU A 29 1.10 -27.72 -32.98
N ARG A 30 0.09 -26.86 -33.04
CA ARG A 30 -1.22 -27.23 -33.59
C ARG A 30 -1.65 -26.22 -34.64
N ARG A 31 -1.82 -26.74 -35.85
CA ARG A 31 -2.60 -26.17 -36.96
C ARG A 31 -4.09 -26.21 -36.59
N ASN A 32 -4.83 -25.18 -37.01
CA ASN A 32 -6.20 -25.18 -37.58
C ASN A 32 -6.58 -23.70 -37.77
N SER A 33 -6.57 -23.15 -38.98
CA SER A 33 -7.63 -23.21 -40.02
C SER A 33 -8.89 -22.39 -39.66
N SER A 34 -9.05 -21.30 -40.43
CA SER A 34 -10.30 -20.70 -40.94
C SER A 34 -11.48 -20.48 -39.98
N ASP A 35 -11.79 -19.22 -39.69
CA ASP A 35 -13.03 -18.64 -40.21
C ASP A 35 -13.06 -17.11 -40.04
N ALA A 36 -13.20 -16.43 -41.18
CA ALA A 36 -13.45 -15.01 -41.29
C ALA A 36 -14.95 -14.76 -41.12
N ARG A 37 -15.35 -13.88 -40.19
CA ARG A 37 -16.66 -13.24 -40.24
C ARG A 37 -16.54 -11.73 -40.06
N SER A 38 -16.85 -11.09 -41.19
CA SER A 38 -17.17 -9.70 -41.41
C SER A 38 -18.15 -9.15 -40.35
N PHE A 39 -17.87 -7.96 -39.83
CA PHE A 39 -18.85 -7.11 -39.17
C PHE A 39 -18.97 -5.82 -39.97
N ASP A 40 -19.95 -5.81 -40.88
CA ASP A 40 -20.47 -4.62 -41.53
C ASP A 40 -21.57 -3.99 -40.64
N ARG A 41 -21.47 -2.66 -40.49
CA ARG A 41 -22.54 -1.64 -40.52
C ARG A 41 -23.76 -1.82 -39.61
N TYR A 42 -23.95 -0.83 -38.73
CA TYR A 42 -25.28 -0.29 -38.42
C TYR A 42 -25.42 1.17 -38.93
N PRO A 43 -26.58 1.54 -39.48
CA PRO A 43 -26.83 2.81 -40.17
C PRO A 43 -27.32 3.94 -39.25
N PRO A 44 -27.33 5.20 -39.73
CA PRO A 44 -27.89 6.34 -39.00
C PRO A 44 -29.41 6.42 -39.21
N ASN A 45 -30.14 6.83 -38.17
CA ASN A 45 -31.58 7.11 -38.27
C ASN A 45 -31.83 8.63 -38.18
N PRO A 46 -32.57 9.23 -39.13
CA PRO A 46 -32.85 10.67 -39.16
C PRO A 46 -34.29 11.01 -38.72
N HIS A 47 -34.49 12.30 -38.43
CA HIS A 47 -35.75 13.05 -38.32
C HIS A 47 -36.71 12.77 -37.15
N SER A 48 -36.92 13.78 -36.30
CA SER A 48 -38.27 14.20 -35.90
C SER A 48 -38.31 15.70 -35.65
N SER A 49 -39.08 16.37 -36.49
CA SER A 49 -39.47 17.77 -36.46
C SER A 49 -40.61 18.04 -35.47
N GLY A 50 -40.55 19.22 -34.83
CA GLY A 50 -41.73 20.06 -34.54
C GLY A 50 -42.49 19.81 -33.24
N SER A 51 -42.55 20.82 -32.36
CA SER A 51 -43.74 21.66 -32.22
C SER A 51 -43.51 22.78 -31.19
N ALA A 52 -44.24 23.87 -31.37
CA ALA A 52 -44.08 25.17 -30.75
C ALA A 52 -44.90 25.36 -29.45
N GLY A 53 -44.50 26.39 -28.70
CA GLY A 53 -45.18 26.95 -27.52
C GLY A 53 -44.11 27.40 -26.54
N GLY A 54 -43.75 28.68 -26.39
CA GLY A 54 -44.60 29.84 -26.16
C GLY A 54 -44.51 30.18 -24.67
N LEU A 55 -43.80 31.27 -24.34
CA LEU A 55 -44.06 32.25 -23.26
C LEU A 55 -42.76 32.87 -22.65
N THR A 56 -42.67 34.19 -22.82
CA THR A 56 -42.06 35.25 -21.97
C THR A 56 -40.58 35.20 -21.56
N PRO A 57 -39.76 36.22 -21.90
CA PRO A 57 -38.42 36.39 -21.38
C PRO A 57 -38.42 37.22 -20.08
N LEU A 58 -37.96 36.63 -18.98
CA LEU A 58 -37.60 37.38 -17.78
C LEU A 58 -36.16 37.89 -17.95
N SER A 59 -36.00 39.21 -17.96
CA SER A 59 -34.70 39.88 -18.01
C SER A 59 -33.89 39.56 -16.75
N GLN A 60 -32.79 38.83 -16.92
CA GLN A 60 -31.69 38.84 -15.96
C GLN A 60 -30.53 39.60 -16.55
N ALA A 61 -30.18 40.68 -15.86
CA ALA A 61 -29.01 41.51 -16.10
C ALA A 61 -27.74 40.63 -16.13
N ARG A 62 -27.16 40.47 -17.32
CA ARG A 62 -25.82 39.94 -17.48
C ARG A 62 -24.82 41.04 -17.10
N SER A 63 -24.10 40.83 -16.01
CA SER A 63 -22.87 41.55 -15.73
C SER A 63 -21.87 41.32 -16.88
N PRO A 64 -21.28 42.37 -17.48
CA PRO A 64 -20.20 42.21 -18.43
C PRO A 64 -18.90 42.28 -17.64
N LEU A 65 -18.22 41.16 -17.44
CA LEU A 65 -16.74 41.10 -17.36
C LEU A 65 -16.31 39.66 -17.12
N TYR A 66 -15.31 39.22 -17.88
CA TYR A 66 -14.66 37.90 -17.95
C TYR A 66 -14.93 37.12 -19.24
N GLN A 67 -14.70 37.77 -20.39
CA GLN A 67 -14.10 37.08 -21.53
C GLN A 67 -12.62 36.87 -21.19
N ALA A 68 -12.33 35.79 -20.46
CA ALA A 68 -10.96 35.29 -20.36
C ALA A 68 -10.54 34.88 -21.77
N GLN A 69 -9.47 35.50 -22.27
CA GLN A 69 -8.80 35.12 -23.51
C GLN A 69 -8.35 33.67 -23.33
N HIS A 70 -9.12 32.72 -23.85
CA HIS A 70 -8.67 31.35 -23.99
C HIS A 70 -7.52 31.38 -25.00
N ALA A 71 -6.30 31.47 -24.49
CA ALA A 71 -5.10 31.23 -25.27
C ALA A 71 -5.30 29.90 -25.99
N THR A 72 -5.22 29.94 -27.32
CA THR A 72 -5.29 28.78 -28.20
C THR A 72 -4.11 27.87 -27.87
N HIS A 73 -4.28 27.02 -26.85
CA HIS A 73 -3.37 25.95 -26.53
C HIS A 73 -3.33 25.05 -27.75
N THR A 74 -2.24 25.16 -28.51
CA THR A 74 -1.92 24.22 -29.56
C THR A 74 -1.78 22.87 -28.86
N PRO A 75 -2.62 21.87 -29.17
CA PRO A 75 -2.51 20.57 -28.53
C PRO A 75 -1.10 20.04 -28.78
N PRO A 76 -0.48 19.38 -27.78
CA PRO A 76 0.84 18.78 -27.97
C PRO A 76 0.78 17.83 -29.19
N PRO A 77 1.86 17.78 -29.99
CA PRO A 77 1.89 16.96 -31.20
C PRO A 77 1.49 15.53 -30.85
N ALA A 78 0.41 15.06 -31.47
CA ALA A 78 -0.10 13.71 -31.25
C ALA A 78 1.01 12.70 -31.56
N LEU A 79 1.28 11.80 -30.61
CA LEU A 79 2.26 10.74 -30.82
C LEU A 79 1.84 9.94 -32.05
N PRO A 80 2.75 9.69 -33.00
CA PRO A 80 2.44 8.78 -34.10
C PRO A 80 2.06 7.43 -33.50
N PRO A 81 0.99 6.78 -34.02
CA PRO A 81 0.53 5.51 -33.51
C PRO A 81 1.69 4.50 -33.52
N PRO A 82 1.71 3.53 -32.58
CA PRO A 82 2.78 2.56 -32.53
C PRO A 82 2.85 1.78 -33.84
N ALA A 83 3.86 2.11 -34.66
CA ALA A 83 4.22 1.34 -35.82
C ALA A 83 4.49 -0.10 -35.35
N THR A 84 3.55 -0.99 -35.65
CA THR A 84 3.72 -2.44 -35.58
C THR A 84 3.60 -2.94 -37.02
N PRO A 85 4.48 -3.85 -37.46
CA PRO A 85 5.34 -4.74 -36.67
C PRO A 85 6.81 -4.27 -36.56
N PHE A 86 7.61 -4.97 -35.75
CA PHE A 86 9.08 -4.87 -35.76
C PHE A 86 9.60 -4.90 -37.20
N PRO A 87 10.58 -4.07 -37.58
CA PRO A 87 11.13 -4.09 -38.92
C PRO A 87 11.76 -5.46 -39.19
N ALA A 88 11.10 -6.29 -40.02
CA ALA A 88 11.60 -7.59 -40.42
C ALA A 88 12.80 -7.36 -41.36
N ARG A 89 14.02 -7.34 -40.81
CA ARG A 89 15.19 -6.97 -41.61
C ARG A 89 15.54 -8.05 -42.62
N HIS A 90 15.45 -9.35 -42.30
CA HIS A 90 15.71 -10.44 -43.27
C HIS A 90 14.94 -11.72 -42.90
N PRO A 91 14.56 -12.55 -43.88
CA PRO A 91 14.03 -13.89 -43.61
C PRO A 91 15.12 -14.78 -42.97
N PRO A 92 14.76 -15.67 -42.02
CA PRO A 92 15.73 -16.56 -41.41
C PRO A 92 16.36 -17.49 -42.45
N PRO A 93 17.61 -17.96 -42.22
CA PRO A 93 18.20 -19.00 -43.05
C PRO A 93 17.27 -20.23 -43.07
N PRO A 94 17.20 -20.98 -44.18
CA PRO A 94 16.39 -22.18 -44.25
C PRO A 94 16.82 -23.16 -43.14
N GLN A 95 15.88 -23.55 -42.29
CA GLN A 95 16.17 -24.52 -41.22
C GLN A 95 16.43 -25.90 -41.85
N PRO A 96 17.47 -26.62 -41.39
CA PRO A 96 17.67 -28.00 -41.81
C PRO A 96 16.44 -28.83 -41.40
N VAL A 97 15.83 -29.50 -42.38
CA VAL A 97 14.50 -30.15 -42.26
C VAL A 97 14.49 -31.32 -41.26
N VAL A 98 15.66 -31.79 -40.80
CA VAL A 98 15.73 -32.97 -39.95
C VAL A 98 16.68 -32.76 -38.77
N CYS A 99 16.11 -32.74 -37.55
CA CYS A 99 16.86 -32.94 -36.32
C CYS A 99 17.21 -34.42 -36.21
N TYR A 100 18.48 -34.80 -36.41
CA TYR A 100 18.89 -36.18 -36.21
C TYR A 100 19.58 -36.41 -34.87
N GLN A 101 19.23 -37.54 -34.29
CA GLN A 101 19.85 -38.13 -33.12
C GLN A 101 21.05 -38.94 -33.63
N ILE A 102 22.26 -38.59 -33.19
CA ILE A 102 23.43 -39.43 -33.41
C ILE A 102 23.14 -40.80 -32.77
N PRO A 103 23.13 -41.89 -33.55
CA PRO A 103 23.07 -43.22 -32.96
C PRO A 103 24.27 -43.36 -32.04
N LYS A 104 24.03 -43.60 -30.74
CA LYS A 104 25.12 -43.75 -29.77
C LYS A 104 26.11 -44.79 -30.31
N PRO A 105 27.42 -44.49 -30.35
CA PRO A 105 28.41 -45.41 -30.90
C PRO A 105 28.29 -46.73 -30.16
N THR A 106 27.94 -47.78 -30.91
CA THR A 106 27.93 -49.16 -30.41
C THR A 106 29.27 -49.79 -30.72
N THR A 107 29.68 -50.78 -29.93
CA THR A 107 30.98 -51.47 -30.05
C THR A 107 31.25 -52.07 -31.43
N THR A 108 30.22 -52.24 -32.25
CA THR A 108 30.30 -52.79 -33.61
C THR A 108 30.26 -51.73 -34.72
N ASN A 109 29.91 -50.47 -34.42
CA ASN A 109 29.66 -49.45 -35.43
C ASN A 109 30.64 -48.28 -35.28
N LYS A 110 31.76 -48.36 -36.00
CA LYS A 110 32.74 -47.26 -36.07
C LYS A 110 32.12 -46.10 -36.84
N LEU A 111 32.17 -44.88 -36.30
CA LEU A 111 31.70 -43.68 -37.01
C LEU A 111 32.44 -43.57 -38.36
N SER A 112 31.69 -43.55 -39.46
CA SER A 112 32.23 -43.26 -40.78
C SER A 112 32.68 -41.81 -40.86
N SER A 113 33.78 -41.53 -41.57
CA SER A 113 34.25 -40.18 -41.85
C SER A 113 33.21 -39.32 -42.57
N ASP A 114 32.40 -39.93 -43.46
CA ASP A 114 31.27 -39.25 -44.11
C ASP A 114 30.18 -38.86 -43.09
N GLY A 115 29.97 -39.69 -42.07
CA GLY A 115 29.06 -39.38 -40.97
C GLY A 115 29.53 -38.15 -40.17
N ILE A 116 30.83 -38.08 -39.86
CA ILE A 116 31.42 -36.93 -39.15
C ILE A 116 31.33 -35.65 -39.99
N TYR A 117 31.62 -35.71 -41.30
CA TYR A 117 31.54 -34.55 -42.18
C TYR A 117 30.11 -33.99 -42.28
N ARG A 118 29.10 -34.85 -42.41
CA ARG A 118 27.69 -34.43 -42.42
C ARG A 118 27.28 -33.74 -41.12
N GLU A 119 27.70 -34.26 -39.97
CA GLU A 119 27.45 -33.63 -38.67
C GLU A 119 28.10 -32.25 -38.58
N PHE A 120 29.35 -32.12 -39.05
CA PHE A 120 30.04 -30.83 -39.08
C PHE A 120 29.25 -29.77 -39.86
N VAL A 121 28.79 -30.09 -41.07
CA VAL A 121 27.98 -29.18 -41.91
C VAL A 121 26.66 -28.79 -41.22
N LEU A 122 26.02 -29.73 -40.50
CA LEU A 122 24.78 -29.45 -39.76
C LEU A 122 25.01 -28.55 -38.55
N VAL A 123 26.09 -28.79 -37.79
CA VAL A 123 26.49 -27.95 -36.66
C VAL A 123 26.82 -26.54 -37.14
N GLU A 124 27.55 -26.39 -38.25
CA GLU A 124 27.79 -25.09 -38.88
C GLU A 124 26.48 -24.38 -39.23
N GLY A 125 25.54 -25.10 -39.87
CA GLY A 125 24.21 -24.56 -40.18
C GLY A 125 23.41 -24.15 -38.94
N HIS A 126 23.54 -24.88 -37.83
CA HIS A 126 22.90 -24.51 -36.55
C HIS A 126 23.54 -23.27 -35.92
N ILE A 127 24.87 -23.17 -35.94
CA ILE A 127 25.61 -21.99 -35.48
C ILE A 127 25.19 -20.77 -36.30
N SER A 128 25.14 -20.86 -37.63
CA SER A 128 24.68 -19.76 -38.49
C SER A 128 23.25 -19.31 -38.15
N ASN A 129 22.34 -20.24 -37.87
CA ASN A 129 20.96 -19.93 -37.44
C ASN A 129 20.91 -19.23 -36.09
N LEU A 130 21.71 -19.68 -35.11
CA LEU A 130 21.79 -19.05 -33.79
C LEU A 130 22.39 -17.64 -33.88
N LEU A 131 23.44 -17.45 -34.69
CA LEU A 131 24.03 -16.13 -34.92
C LEU A 131 23.03 -15.16 -35.56
N HIS A 132 22.28 -15.63 -36.57
CA HIS A 132 21.21 -14.82 -37.19
C HIS A 132 20.11 -14.45 -36.19
N ARG A 133 19.68 -15.40 -35.36
CA ARG A 133 18.69 -15.15 -34.30
C ARG A 133 19.20 -14.15 -33.27
N ASN A 134 20.47 -14.27 -32.86
CA ASN A 134 21.06 -13.35 -31.90
C ASN A 134 21.15 -11.93 -32.47
N ALA A 135 21.60 -11.77 -33.72
CA ALA A 135 21.61 -10.47 -34.40
C ALA A 135 20.20 -9.86 -34.54
N THR A 136 19.17 -10.69 -34.75
CA THR A 136 17.77 -10.26 -34.77
C THR A 136 17.31 -9.75 -33.41
N LEU A 137 17.66 -10.47 -32.33
CA LEU A 137 17.33 -10.06 -30.96
C LEU A 137 18.07 -8.78 -30.56
N GLU A 138 19.34 -8.64 -30.92
CA GLU A 138 20.12 -7.41 -30.70
C GLU A 138 19.46 -6.21 -31.39
N ALA A 139 19.07 -6.36 -32.67
CA ALA A 139 18.36 -5.31 -33.39
C ALA A 139 16.99 -4.96 -32.76
N GLN A 140 16.28 -5.95 -32.19
CA GLN A 140 15.04 -5.70 -31.45
C GLN A 140 15.28 -4.95 -30.14
N VAL A 141 16.35 -5.29 -29.41
CA VAL A 141 16.73 -4.59 -28.17
C VAL A 141 17.12 -3.15 -28.46
N ASP A 142 17.91 -2.91 -29.51
CA ASP A 142 18.31 -1.55 -29.90
C ASP A 142 17.09 -0.71 -30.31
N TRP A 143 16.17 -1.29 -31.07
CA TRP A 143 14.90 -0.63 -31.41
C TRP A 143 14.06 -0.29 -30.17
N LEU A 144 13.97 -1.21 -29.19
CA LEU A 144 13.26 -0.96 -27.93
C LEU A 144 13.95 0.14 -27.10
N ARG A 145 15.28 0.20 -27.10
CA ARG A 145 16.06 1.25 -26.43
C ARG A 145 15.82 2.62 -27.05
N GLU A 146 15.93 2.73 -28.37
CA GLU A 146 15.67 3.98 -29.11
C GLU A 146 14.25 4.47 -28.84
N ARG A 147 13.28 3.55 -28.80
CA ARG A 147 11.87 3.88 -28.51
C ARG A 147 11.64 4.29 -27.05
N LEU A 148 12.33 3.66 -26.11
CA LEU A 148 12.29 4.06 -24.70
C LEU A 148 12.87 5.46 -24.53
N GLU A 149 14.02 5.75 -25.13
CA GLU A 149 14.68 7.06 -25.10
C GLU A 149 13.78 8.15 -25.71
N ALA A 150 13.17 7.88 -26.87
CA ALA A 150 12.19 8.78 -27.47
C ALA A 150 11.01 9.06 -26.52
N SER A 151 10.44 8.00 -25.90
CA SER A 151 9.34 8.14 -24.95
C SER A 151 9.74 8.96 -23.71
N GLN A 152 10.96 8.77 -23.20
CA GLN A 152 11.49 9.56 -22.09
C GLN A 152 11.61 11.05 -22.47
N GLY A 153 12.13 11.34 -23.67
CA GLY A 153 12.17 12.71 -24.20
C GLY A 153 10.79 13.38 -24.26
N TYR A 154 9.75 12.64 -24.64
CA TYR A 154 8.36 13.15 -24.60
C TYR A 154 7.88 13.45 -23.17
N PHE A 155 8.16 12.55 -22.22
CA PHE A 155 7.76 12.78 -20.83
C PHE A 155 8.51 13.97 -20.21
N ASP A 156 9.79 14.13 -20.51
CA ASP A 156 10.60 15.24 -20.00
C ASP A 156 10.16 16.58 -20.62
N ALA A 157 9.82 16.60 -21.91
CA ALA A 157 9.22 17.78 -22.54
C ALA A 157 7.86 18.13 -21.90
N GLY A 158 7.00 17.13 -21.67
CA GLY A 158 5.71 17.34 -21.00
C GLY A 158 5.85 17.86 -19.56
N ARG A 159 6.85 17.38 -18.81
CA ARG A 159 7.18 17.92 -17.48
C ARG A 159 7.62 19.38 -17.56
N ALA A 160 8.50 19.72 -18.51
CA ALA A 160 8.96 21.09 -18.70
C ALA A 160 7.81 22.05 -19.04
N GLU A 161 6.87 21.63 -19.90
CA GLU A 161 5.66 22.40 -20.19
C GLU A 161 4.76 22.59 -18.97
N LEU A 162 4.56 21.52 -18.19
CA LEU A 162 3.76 21.57 -16.96
C LEU A 162 4.39 22.51 -15.92
N ASP A 163 5.71 22.48 -15.77
CA ASP A 163 6.44 23.39 -14.88
C ASP A 163 6.33 24.85 -15.34
N LEU A 164 6.40 25.11 -16.65
CA LEU A 164 6.15 26.44 -17.21
C LEU A 164 4.73 26.91 -16.95
N ALA A 165 3.72 26.05 -17.15
CA ALA A 165 2.31 26.38 -16.88
C ALA A 165 2.06 26.66 -15.39
N LYS A 166 2.62 25.82 -14.51
CA LYS A 166 2.57 26.00 -13.06
C LYS A 166 3.19 27.32 -12.63
N ASN A 167 4.36 27.66 -13.16
CA ASN A 167 5.05 28.92 -12.85
C ASN A 167 4.27 30.14 -13.37
N ARG A 168 3.58 30.05 -14.51
CA ARG A 168 2.68 31.11 -14.98
C ARG A 168 1.50 31.30 -14.01
N LEU A 169 0.83 30.21 -13.63
CA LEU A 169 -0.31 30.25 -12.72
C LEU A 169 0.07 30.79 -11.33
N LEU A 170 1.25 30.42 -10.82
CA LEU A 170 1.77 30.98 -9.57
C LEU A 170 2.00 32.49 -9.65
N LYS A 171 2.57 33.00 -10.75
CA LYS A 171 2.75 34.44 -10.96
C LYS A 171 1.41 35.19 -11.05
N ASP A 172 0.43 34.62 -11.74
CA ASP A 172 -0.91 35.21 -11.84
C ASP A 172 -1.59 35.25 -10.46
N PHE A 173 -1.44 34.20 -9.66
CA PHE A 173 -1.98 34.15 -8.30
C PHE A 173 -1.29 35.15 -7.37
N GLU A 174 0.04 35.28 -7.44
CA GLU A 174 0.80 36.29 -6.69
C GLU A 174 0.32 37.70 -7.05
N LYS A 175 0.13 37.99 -8.34
CA LYS A 175 -0.41 39.26 -8.81
C LYS A 175 -1.82 39.55 -8.25
N GLN A 176 -2.74 38.57 -8.31
CA GLN A 176 -4.08 38.70 -7.75
C GLN A 176 -4.06 38.94 -6.23
N MET A 177 -3.16 38.26 -5.52
CA MET A 177 -2.99 38.45 -4.07
C MET A 177 -2.48 39.84 -3.73
N ASP A 178 -1.54 40.38 -4.51
CA ASP A 178 -1.02 41.72 -4.30
C ASP A 178 -2.05 42.80 -4.66
N GLU A 179 -2.85 42.61 -5.71
CA GLU A 179 -4.01 43.45 -6.02
C GLU A 179 -5.05 43.45 -4.89
N LEU A 180 -5.35 42.26 -4.32
CA LEU A 180 -6.28 42.14 -3.19
C LEU A 180 -5.75 42.83 -1.93
N LYS A 181 -4.46 42.68 -1.62
CA LYS A 181 -3.82 43.38 -0.49
C LYS A 181 -3.86 44.89 -0.69
N ALA A 182 -3.56 45.37 -1.88
CA ALA A 182 -3.65 46.79 -2.20
C ALA A 182 -5.09 47.28 -1.95
N ARG A 183 -6.10 46.56 -2.47
CA ARG A 183 -7.52 46.91 -2.27
C ARG A 183 -7.93 46.95 -0.79
N MET A 184 -7.44 46.03 0.04
CA MET A 184 -7.69 46.05 1.48
C MET A 184 -6.98 47.20 2.20
N ALA A 185 -5.76 47.56 1.78
CA ALA A 185 -5.06 48.72 2.34
C ALA A 185 -5.80 50.04 2.08
N TRP A 186 -6.45 50.18 0.92
CA TRP A 186 -7.32 51.32 0.62
C TRP A 186 -8.63 51.32 1.42
N ALA A 187 -9.21 50.14 1.69
CA ALA A 187 -10.47 50.03 2.43
C ALA A 187 -10.31 50.18 3.96
N GLY A 188 -9.12 49.93 4.51
CA GLY A 188 -8.85 49.97 5.95
C GLY A 188 -8.55 51.36 6.52
N ASN A 189 -8.69 52.44 5.75
CA ASN A 189 -8.35 53.79 6.20
C ASN A 189 -9.59 54.66 6.55
N ASP A 190 -10.79 54.07 6.61
CA ASP A 190 -12.05 54.80 6.84
C ASP A 190 -12.97 54.15 7.90
N GLU A 191 -12.42 53.56 8.96
CA GLU A 191 -13.24 53.18 10.12
C GLU A 191 -12.54 53.52 11.44
N SER A 192 -12.90 54.72 11.90
CA SER A 192 -13.45 55.00 13.24
C SER A 192 -12.85 54.23 14.42
N GLU A 193 -12.15 55.00 15.25
CA GLU A 193 -11.74 54.68 16.61
C GLU A 193 -12.96 54.28 17.47
N GLY A 194 -13.22 52.97 17.55
CA GLY A 194 -14.18 52.36 18.46
C GLY A 194 -13.44 51.62 19.57
N GLU A 195 -13.08 52.36 20.61
CA GLU A 195 -12.55 51.85 21.88
C GLU A 195 -13.62 51.01 22.59
N VAL A 196 -13.41 49.69 22.66
CA VAL A 196 -14.21 48.81 23.53
C VAL A 196 -13.28 47.93 24.35
N GLY A 197 -13.14 48.34 25.61
CA GLY A 197 -12.59 47.56 26.71
C GLY A 197 -13.42 46.30 26.98
N GLY A 198 -12.75 45.30 27.51
CA GLY A 198 -13.30 43.98 27.76
C GLY A 198 -12.16 43.07 28.19
N GLU A 199 -11.80 43.21 29.47
CA GLU A 199 -11.15 42.19 30.28
C GLU A 199 -12.14 41.03 30.41
N ASP A 200 -11.66 39.81 30.19
CA ASP A 200 -12.24 38.61 30.80
C ASP A 200 -11.16 37.52 30.76
N ASP A 201 -10.65 37.26 31.96
CA ASP A 201 -9.89 36.08 32.33
C ASP A 201 -10.75 34.84 32.10
N ASP A 202 -10.27 33.91 31.26
CA ASP A 202 -10.83 32.56 31.24
C ASP A 202 -9.70 31.53 31.02
N GLU A 203 -9.36 30.86 32.13
CA GLU A 203 -8.45 29.72 32.21
C GLU A 203 -8.98 28.56 31.35
N SER A 204 -8.50 28.45 30.11
CA SER A 204 -8.80 27.29 29.27
C SER A 204 -7.84 26.13 29.55
N ASN A 205 -8.38 25.24 30.38
CA ASN A 205 -8.20 23.79 30.43
C ASN A 205 -7.62 23.17 29.13
N TYR A 206 -6.52 22.43 29.27
CA TYR A 206 -5.82 21.71 28.19
C TYR A 206 -6.73 20.64 27.55
N ASP A 207 -7.26 20.95 26.37
CA ASP A 207 -8.03 20.05 25.51
C ASP A 207 -7.09 19.16 24.66
N ASP A 208 -6.89 17.92 25.11
CA ASP A 208 -6.14 16.85 24.44
C ASP A 208 -6.95 16.22 23.26
N SER A 209 -7.55 17.05 22.41
CA SER A 209 -8.39 16.64 21.26
C SER A 209 -7.65 16.72 19.90
N ASP A 210 -6.32 16.74 19.88
CA ASP A 210 -5.52 16.86 18.65
C ASP A 210 -5.18 15.50 17.97
N SER A 211 -5.74 14.40 18.45
CA SER A 211 -5.19 13.07 18.13
C SER A 211 -5.57 12.49 16.76
N GLU A 212 -6.76 12.72 16.18
CA GLU A 212 -7.20 11.89 15.04
C GLU A 212 -6.66 12.33 13.65
N GLU A 213 -6.55 13.64 13.38
CA GLU A 213 -5.99 14.13 12.12
C GLU A 213 -4.45 14.04 12.10
N GLU A 214 -3.81 14.22 13.26
CA GLU A 214 -2.39 13.93 13.45
C GLU A 214 -2.09 12.43 13.28
N LEU A 215 -2.93 11.53 13.80
CA LEU A 215 -2.77 10.08 13.59
C LEU A 215 -2.87 9.69 12.11
N LYS A 216 -3.78 10.30 11.33
CA LYS A 216 -3.88 10.08 9.88
C LYS A 216 -2.66 10.63 9.12
N LYS A 217 -2.17 11.81 9.49
CA LYS A 217 -0.91 12.38 8.96
C LYS A 217 0.29 11.49 9.32
N GLY A 218 0.34 10.94 10.52
CA GLY A 218 1.37 10.01 10.99
C GLY A 218 1.40 8.69 10.21
N ARG A 219 0.24 8.15 9.79
CA ARG A 219 0.18 6.94 8.96
C ARG A 219 0.73 7.17 7.56
N LYS A 220 0.43 8.32 6.92
CA LYS A 220 1.00 8.67 5.61
C LYS A 220 2.52 8.86 5.66
N LYS A 221 3.05 9.50 6.71
CA LYS A 221 4.50 9.65 6.94
C LYS A 221 5.24 8.30 7.02
N LYS A 222 4.59 7.27 7.58
CA LYS A 222 5.16 5.91 7.65
C LYS A 222 5.23 5.26 6.26
N GLY A 223 4.30 5.45 5.34
CA GLY A 223 4.38 4.80 4.02
C GLY A 223 5.65 5.14 3.23
N VAL A 224 6.11 6.39 3.36
CA VAL A 224 7.15 6.99 2.51
C VAL A 224 8.57 6.64 2.97
N VAL A 225 8.84 6.54 4.27
CA VAL A 225 10.19 6.26 4.80
C VAL A 225 10.53 4.76 4.76
N TRP A 226 9.52 3.88 4.67
CA TRP A 226 9.69 2.43 4.77
C TRP A 226 10.44 1.73 3.63
N PRO A 227 10.47 2.23 2.37
CA PRO A 227 11.25 1.65 1.29
C PRO A 227 12.76 1.91 1.41
N LEU A 228 13.19 2.94 2.14
CA LEU A 228 14.60 3.37 2.16
C LEU A 228 15.55 2.25 2.63
N PRO A 229 15.29 1.52 3.74
CA PRO A 229 16.20 0.46 4.17
C PRO A 229 16.35 -0.68 3.16
N SER A 230 15.37 -0.92 2.29
CA SER A 230 15.46 -1.95 1.25
C SER A 230 16.56 -1.63 0.24
N ARG A 231 16.74 -0.33 -0.09
CA ARG A 231 17.80 0.13 -1.00
C ARG A 231 19.18 -0.12 -0.40
N PHE A 232 19.39 0.26 0.86
CA PHE A 232 20.68 0.11 1.54
C PHE A 232 21.13 -1.35 1.69
N LEU A 233 20.18 -2.27 1.77
CA LEU A 233 20.43 -3.70 1.90
C LEU A 233 20.44 -4.44 0.56
N ASP A 234 19.99 -3.78 -0.51
CA ASP A 234 19.76 -4.38 -1.84
C ASP A 234 18.83 -5.61 -1.80
N VAL A 235 17.83 -5.55 -0.92
CA VAL A 235 16.84 -6.61 -0.74
C VAL A 235 15.48 -6.07 -1.15
N PRO A 236 14.84 -6.62 -2.20
CA PRO A 236 13.54 -6.13 -2.67
C PRO A 236 12.45 -6.32 -1.61
N LYS A 237 12.56 -7.37 -0.78
CA LYS A 237 11.59 -7.74 0.25
C LYS A 237 12.27 -8.00 1.59
N LEU A 238 12.36 -6.96 2.43
CA LEU A 238 12.82 -7.04 3.83
C LEU A 238 11.95 -7.90 4.76
N CYS A 239 10.95 -8.60 4.21
CA CYS A 239 10.05 -9.46 4.94
C CYS A 239 10.49 -10.93 4.93
N ASP A 240 11.38 -11.31 4.01
CA ASP A 240 11.87 -12.69 3.89
C ASP A 240 13.24 -12.82 4.59
N PRO A 241 13.32 -13.56 5.71
CA PRO A 241 14.58 -13.80 6.42
C PRO A 241 15.67 -14.40 5.54
N LYS A 242 15.30 -15.22 4.53
CA LYS A 242 16.26 -15.92 3.67
C LYS A 242 16.95 -14.99 2.69
N LEU A 243 16.37 -13.83 2.41
CA LEU A 243 16.92 -12.83 1.51
C LEU A 243 17.74 -11.76 2.26
N LEU A 244 17.79 -11.80 3.60
CA LEU A 244 18.56 -10.84 4.37
C LEU A 244 20.05 -11.19 4.26
N PRO A 245 20.90 -10.22 3.87
CA PRO A 245 22.32 -10.51 3.70
C PRO A 245 22.96 -10.80 5.07
N ILE A 246 23.81 -11.82 5.09
CA ILE A 246 24.58 -12.26 6.26
C ILE A 246 26.03 -11.82 6.07
N ILE A 247 26.66 -11.37 7.15
CA ILE A 247 28.08 -11.01 7.16
C ILE A 247 28.88 -12.30 7.19
N ASP A 248 29.81 -12.43 6.26
CA ASP A 248 30.82 -13.50 6.30
C ASP A 248 31.92 -13.07 7.26
N GLU A 249 31.96 -13.66 8.46
CA GLU A 249 32.97 -13.33 9.48
C GLU A 249 34.35 -13.94 9.14
N ASP A 250 34.41 -14.89 8.21
CA ASP A 250 35.65 -15.57 7.80
C ASP A 250 36.41 -14.79 6.71
N ASP A 251 35.74 -13.88 6.00
CA ASP A 251 36.36 -13.01 5.00
C ASP A 251 36.70 -11.62 5.57
N PRO A 252 37.98 -11.32 5.87
CA PRO A 252 38.39 -10.01 6.39
C PRO A 252 38.18 -8.88 5.37
N SER A 253 38.05 -9.21 4.08
CA SER A 253 37.80 -8.27 2.99
C SER A 253 36.31 -8.06 2.69
N TYR A 254 35.41 -8.73 3.42
CA TYR A 254 33.97 -8.71 3.18
C TYR A 254 33.44 -7.28 3.09
N PHE A 255 33.78 -6.43 4.07
CA PHE A 255 33.30 -5.05 4.11
C PHE A 255 33.93 -4.14 3.05
N THR A 256 35.19 -4.39 2.68
CA THR A 256 35.86 -3.62 1.62
C THR A 256 35.30 -3.92 0.24
N ASN A 257 34.78 -5.13 0.05
CA ASN A 257 34.27 -5.62 -1.24
C ASN A 257 32.75 -5.41 -1.41
N LEU A 258 32.07 -4.76 -0.47
CA LEU A 258 30.64 -4.48 -0.62
C LEU A 258 30.40 -3.53 -1.80
N PRO A 259 29.43 -3.85 -2.69
CA PRO A 259 29.12 -2.99 -3.82
C PRO A 259 28.60 -1.63 -3.35
N LEU A 260 28.80 -0.61 -4.18
CA LEU A 260 28.23 0.71 -3.94
C LEU A 260 26.69 0.66 -4.01
N LEU A 261 26.05 1.47 -3.19
CA LEU A 261 24.60 1.64 -3.21
C LEU A 261 24.18 2.22 -4.57
N ARG A 262 23.14 1.64 -5.20
CA ARG A 262 22.67 2.08 -6.52
C ARG A 262 22.35 3.59 -6.51
N GLY A 263 23.04 4.36 -7.35
CA GLY A 263 22.90 5.81 -7.44
C GLY A 263 23.77 6.62 -6.47
N SER A 264 24.64 5.96 -5.70
CA SER A 264 25.66 6.58 -4.85
C SER A 264 27.05 6.21 -5.36
N CYS A 265 27.97 7.17 -5.29
CA CYS A 265 29.39 6.97 -5.61
C CYS A 265 30.26 6.77 -4.35
N ASP A 266 29.72 7.01 -3.16
CA ASP A 266 30.45 7.18 -1.91
C ASP A 266 30.00 6.24 -0.78
N VAL A 267 28.82 5.64 -0.89
CA VAL A 267 28.26 4.78 0.16
C VAL A 267 28.11 3.35 -0.35
N GLN A 268 28.81 2.44 0.31
CA GLN A 268 28.65 1.00 0.12
C GLN A 268 27.30 0.53 0.68
N GLN A 269 26.80 -0.58 0.15
CA GLN A 269 25.68 -1.29 0.74
C GLN A 269 25.99 -1.62 2.21
N GLN A 270 24.96 -1.60 3.05
CA GLN A 270 25.11 -1.85 4.49
C GLN A 270 24.78 -3.30 4.82
N ARG A 271 25.39 -3.80 5.89
CA ARG A 271 25.22 -5.18 6.39
C ARG A 271 25.10 -5.15 7.91
N PHE A 272 24.31 -6.06 8.46
CA PHE A 272 23.98 -6.08 9.87
C PHE A 272 24.28 -7.44 10.50
N TYR A 273 24.78 -7.41 11.74
CA TYR A 273 24.80 -8.58 12.60
C TYR A 273 23.40 -8.77 13.20
N TRP A 274 22.55 -9.55 12.54
CA TRP A 274 21.15 -9.74 12.94
C TRP A 274 20.98 -10.36 14.34
N THR A 275 21.98 -11.08 14.83
CA THR A 275 22.00 -11.65 16.18
C THR A 275 22.22 -10.57 17.24
N ARG A 276 23.07 -9.57 16.95
CA ARG A 276 23.54 -8.50 17.85
C ARG A 276 22.54 -7.36 18.01
N PRO A 277 22.52 -6.64 19.15
CA PRO A 277 21.57 -5.54 19.39
C PRO A 277 21.84 -4.32 18.48
N VAL A 278 20.93 -3.32 18.53
CA VAL A 278 21.13 -2.02 17.85
C VAL A 278 22.32 -1.24 18.45
N SER A 279 22.61 -1.44 19.73
CA SER A 279 23.71 -0.80 20.44
C SER A 279 25.08 -1.39 20.10
N ASP A 280 25.12 -2.48 19.32
CA ASP A 280 26.38 -2.99 18.77
C ASP A 280 27.05 -1.91 17.90
N PRO A 281 28.34 -1.60 18.08
CA PRO A 281 29.00 -0.50 17.39
C PRO A 281 28.90 -0.57 15.86
N HIS A 282 28.97 -1.78 15.29
CA HIS A 282 28.85 -1.98 13.84
C HIS A 282 27.43 -1.68 13.37
N ASN A 283 26.42 -2.29 14.01
CA ASN A 283 25.02 -2.06 13.67
C ASN A 283 24.63 -0.58 13.85
N HIS A 284 25.11 0.07 14.91
CA HIS A 284 24.84 1.47 15.16
C HIS A 284 25.43 2.37 14.07
N ARG A 285 26.70 2.17 13.71
CA ARG A 285 27.37 2.91 12.64
C ARG A 285 26.70 2.70 11.29
N ALA A 286 26.31 1.47 10.95
CA ALA A 286 25.58 1.18 9.74
C ALA A 286 24.24 1.94 9.68
N LEU A 287 23.50 2.02 10.79
CA LEU A 287 22.27 2.83 10.87
C LEU A 287 22.56 4.34 10.71
N GLU A 288 23.63 4.85 11.30
CA GLU A 288 24.03 6.26 11.14
C GLU A 288 24.39 6.59 9.69
N VAL A 289 25.14 5.71 9.01
CA VAL A 289 25.46 5.86 7.58
C VAL A 289 24.18 5.90 6.75
N MET A 290 23.22 5.01 7.03
CA MET A 290 21.93 4.99 6.34
C MET A 290 21.13 6.28 6.57
N VAL A 291 21.09 6.80 7.80
CA VAL A 291 20.37 8.03 8.17
C VAL A 291 21.03 9.24 7.50
N ALA A 292 22.35 9.38 7.59
CA ALA A 292 23.10 10.46 6.98
C ALA A 292 22.96 10.48 5.45
N HIS A 293 23.06 9.30 4.82
CA HIS A 293 22.87 9.15 3.38
C HIS A 293 21.43 9.46 2.96
N ALA A 294 20.42 8.97 3.70
CA ALA A 294 19.03 9.27 3.41
C ALA A 294 18.73 10.78 3.45
N ILE A 295 19.34 11.53 4.38
CA ILE A 295 19.20 13.00 4.44
C ILE A 295 19.90 13.67 3.26
N LYS A 296 21.14 13.26 2.97
CA LYS A 296 21.96 13.85 1.89
C LYS A 296 21.35 13.62 0.50
N PHE A 297 20.81 12.43 0.26
CA PHE A 297 20.29 12.00 -1.05
C PHE A 297 18.77 11.98 -1.15
N ALA A 298 18.04 12.49 -0.15
CA ALA A 298 16.60 12.71 -0.28
C ALA A 298 16.27 13.47 -1.58
N PRO A 299 16.91 14.63 -1.86
CA PRO A 299 16.58 15.49 -3.02
C PRO A 299 16.90 14.89 -4.38
N SER A 300 17.69 13.82 -4.42
CA SER A 300 18.10 13.14 -5.65
C SER A 300 17.51 11.73 -5.76
N SER A 301 16.63 11.36 -4.83
CA SER A 301 16.06 10.01 -4.75
C SER A 301 15.04 9.74 -5.88
N GLY A 302 14.53 10.78 -6.53
CA GLY A 302 13.51 10.72 -7.58
C GLY A 302 12.13 10.34 -7.05
N ILE A 303 11.92 10.38 -5.72
CA ILE A 303 10.66 10.06 -5.07
C ILE A 303 10.15 11.34 -4.40
N GLU A 304 9.28 12.08 -5.10
CA GLU A 304 8.76 13.40 -4.71
C GLU A 304 8.20 13.42 -3.27
N ASP A 305 7.53 12.34 -2.85
CA ASP A 305 6.99 12.21 -1.50
C ASP A 305 8.08 12.06 -0.42
N VAL A 306 9.19 11.39 -0.75
CA VAL A 306 10.29 11.10 0.19
C VAL A 306 11.03 12.38 0.56
N GLU A 307 11.27 13.25 -0.41
CA GLU A 307 11.89 14.55 -0.20
C GLU A 307 11.10 15.41 0.78
N ASN A 308 9.80 15.55 0.52
CA ASN A 308 8.90 16.32 1.37
C ASN A 308 8.73 15.69 2.77
N ALA A 309 8.76 14.36 2.86
CA ALA A 309 8.67 13.65 4.13
C ALA A 309 9.96 13.81 4.97
N LEU A 310 11.12 13.64 4.34
CA LEU A 310 12.43 13.73 5.01
C LEU A 310 12.77 15.17 5.41
N ALA A 311 12.40 16.17 4.60
CA ALA A 311 12.59 17.58 4.95
C ALA A 311 11.85 18.00 6.23
N ARG A 312 10.80 17.25 6.62
CA ARG A 312 10.00 17.51 7.84
C ARG A 312 10.46 16.69 9.04
N LEU A 313 11.30 15.67 8.85
CA LEU A 313 11.76 14.80 9.91
C LEU A 313 13.08 15.32 10.48
N LYS A 314 13.16 15.46 11.80
CA LYS A 314 14.44 15.75 12.46
C LYS A 314 15.33 14.51 12.36
N HIS A 315 16.65 14.72 12.37
CA HIS A 315 17.64 13.64 12.35
C HIS A 315 17.33 12.54 13.38
N GLY A 316 17.05 12.92 14.63
CA GLY A 316 16.73 11.97 15.71
C GLY A 316 15.43 11.18 15.48
N ASP A 317 14.44 11.73 14.76
CA ASP A 317 13.22 10.99 14.43
C ASP A 317 13.47 9.97 13.33
N LEU A 318 14.28 10.34 12.33
CA LEU A 318 14.72 9.43 11.28
C LEU A 318 15.52 8.28 11.86
N GLU A 319 16.47 8.57 12.76
CA GLU A 319 17.23 7.56 13.49
C GLU A 319 16.33 6.61 14.28
N LYS A 320 15.34 7.14 15.03
CA LYS A 320 14.32 6.31 15.71
C LYS A 320 13.57 5.41 14.72
N HIS A 321 13.22 5.90 13.54
CA HIS A 321 12.55 5.11 12.51
C HIS A 321 13.43 3.99 11.96
N PHE A 322 14.69 4.26 11.64
CA PHE A 322 15.65 3.25 11.18
C PHE A 322 15.92 2.19 12.27
N LYS A 323 16.11 2.61 13.53
CA LYS A 323 16.24 1.71 14.68
C LYS A 323 15.00 0.82 14.87
N ALA A 324 13.80 1.39 14.82
CA ALA A 324 12.54 0.64 14.93
C ALA A 324 12.37 -0.36 13.77
N ARG A 325 12.79 0.02 12.56
CA ARG A 325 12.73 -0.82 11.37
C ARG A 325 13.73 -1.98 11.46
N PHE A 326 14.97 -1.71 11.87
CA PHE A 326 15.98 -2.73 12.15
C PHE A 326 15.44 -3.74 13.16
N GLN A 327 14.86 -3.29 14.28
CA GLN A 327 14.32 -4.20 15.30
C GLN A 327 13.20 -5.10 14.76
N ARG A 328 12.33 -4.58 13.89
CA ARG A 328 11.31 -5.39 13.22
C ARG A 328 11.94 -6.44 12.30
N ILE A 329 12.91 -6.05 11.47
CA ILE A 329 13.60 -6.98 10.55
C ILE A 329 14.38 -8.04 11.35
N LYS A 330 15.07 -7.65 12.42
CA LYS A 330 15.74 -8.55 13.35
C LYS A 330 14.78 -9.55 13.97
N LYS A 331 13.59 -9.11 14.41
CA LYS A 331 12.55 -10.03 14.89
C LYS A 331 12.17 -11.03 13.81
N LYS A 332 12.02 -10.60 12.55
CA LYS A 332 11.69 -11.51 11.42
C LYS A 332 12.78 -12.53 11.19
N PHE A 333 14.03 -12.06 11.17
CA PHE A 333 15.20 -12.90 11.04
C PHE A 333 15.25 -13.98 12.12
N LYS A 334 14.94 -13.62 13.37
CA LYS A 334 14.85 -14.56 14.49
C LYS A 334 13.59 -15.43 14.52
N GLY A 335 12.66 -15.28 13.56
CA GLY A 335 11.36 -15.95 13.60
C GLY A 335 10.42 -15.45 14.71
N THR A 336 10.73 -14.29 15.33
CA THR A 336 9.99 -13.69 16.46
C THR A 336 9.15 -12.47 16.07
N ASP A 337 9.00 -12.15 14.78
CA ASP A 337 8.14 -11.04 14.31
C ASP A 337 6.65 -11.40 14.28
N GLY A 338 6.31 -12.65 14.55
CA GLY A 338 4.97 -12.98 15.01
C GLY A 338 4.69 -12.20 16.29
N ALA A 339 3.51 -11.59 16.40
CA ALA A 339 3.00 -11.21 17.71
C ALA A 339 3.20 -12.42 18.63
N PRO A 340 3.76 -12.26 19.85
CA PRO A 340 3.96 -13.41 20.73
C PRO A 340 2.66 -14.20 20.70
N SER A 341 2.73 -15.48 20.32
CA SER A 341 1.58 -16.34 20.54
C SER A 341 1.23 -16.11 22.00
N THR A 342 -0.04 -15.80 22.29
CA THR A 342 -0.44 -15.86 23.69
C THR A 342 0.02 -17.24 24.14
N LYS A 343 0.73 -17.36 25.28
CA LYS A 343 0.98 -18.70 25.81
C LYS A 343 -0.37 -19.42 25.91
N PRO A 344 -0.45 -20.75 25.86
CA PRO A 344 -1.71 -21.44 26.17
C PRO A 344 -2.30 -20.87 27.48
N GLY A 345 -3.49 -20.27 27.41
CA GLY A 345 -4.13 -19.57 28.54
C GLY A 345 -3.66 -18.14 28.85
N GLY A 346 -2.73 -17.57 28.07
CA GLY A 346 -2.25 -16.20 28.22
C GLY A 346 -3.29 -15.18 27.74
N GLU A 347 -3.43 -14.08 28.48
CA GLU A 347 -4.38 -13.03 28.12
C GLU A 347 -4.02 -12.39 26.77
N MET A 348 -5.03 -12.26 25.93
CA MET A 348 -4.90 -11.50 24.70
C MET A 348 -4.60 -10.04 25.00
N THR A 349 -3.61 -9.49 24.30
CA THR A 349 -3.38 -8.05 24.35
C THR A 349 -4.54 -7.30 23.71
N ILE A 350 -4.90 -6.15 24.28
CA ILE A 350 -5.93 -5.23 23.76
C ILE A 350 -5.74 -4.96 22.26
N GLY A 351 -4.47 -4.82 21.83
CA GLY A 351 -4.12 -4.62 20.42
C GLY A 351 -4.52 -5.78 19.48
N LYS A 352 -4.37 -7.04 19.92
CA LYS A 352 -4.82 -8.18 19.11
C LYS A 352 -6.35 -8.22 19.01
N ASN A 353 -7.06 -7.96 20.11
CA ASN A 353 -8.53 -7.93 20.12
C ASN A 353 -9.09 -6.85 19.16
N ASN A 354 -8.53 -5.64 19.23
CA ASN A 354 -8.92 -4.52 18.36
C ASN A 354 -8.72 -4.79 16.86
N ASN A 355 -7.81 -5.70 16.50
CA ASN A 355 -7.60 -6.09 15.10
C ASN A 355 -8.57 -7.19 14.64
N ARG A 356 -9.02 -8.07 15.54
CA ARG A 356 -9.89 -9.22 15.21
C ARG A 356 -11.38 -8.85 15.20
N ALA A 357 -11.82 -8.06 16.17
CA ALA A 357 -13.24 -7.72 16.33
C ALA A 357 -13.87 -7.05 15.09
N PRO A 358 -13.21 -6.12 14.38
CA PRO A 358 -13.78 -5.53 13.15
C PRO A 358 -14.00 -6.56 12.04
N GLY A 359 -13.08 -7.51 11.87
CA GLY A 359 -13.22 -8.57 10.87
C GLY A 359 -14.40 -9.51 11.19
N LYS A 360 -14.53 -9.90 12.46
CA LYS A 360 -15.66 -10.70 12.97
C LYS A 360 -17.00 -9.99 12.76
N LEU A 361 -17.06 -8.70 13.09
CA LEU A 361 -18.25 -7.89 12.88
C LEU A 361 -18.64 -7.80 11.40
N ALA A 362 -17.67 -7.54 10.51
CA ALA A 362 -17.92 -7.43 9.08
C ALA A 362 -18.50 -8.73 8.50
N VAL A 363 -18.00 -9.89 8.94
CA VAL A 363 -18.52 -11.21 8.55
C VAL A 363 -19.96 -11.37 9.06
N ARG A 364 -20.22 -11.07 10.34
CA ARG A 364 -21.57 -11.18 10.92
C ARG A 364 -22.59 -10.27 10.25
N LYS A 365 -22.22 -9.04 9.86
CA LYS A 365 -23.10 -8.15 9.09
C LYS A 365 -23.47 -8.75 7.72
N ARG A 366 -22.50 -9.35 7.01
CA ARG A 366 -22.77 -10.04 5.73
C ARG A 366 -23.70 -11.23 5.93
N LYS A 367 -23.42 -12.08 6.92
CA LYS A 367 -24.23 -13.26 7.26
C LYS A 367 -25.65 -12.89 7.68
N ARG A 368 -25.81 -11.87 8.53
CA ARG A 368 -27.14 -11.32 8.89
C ARG A 368 -27.89 -10.82 7.66
N GLY A 369 -27.21 -10.17 6.72
CA GLY A 369 -27.84 -9.72 5.47
C GLY A 369 -28.40 -10.84 4.58
N GLN A 370 -28.06 -12.11 4.84
CA GLN A 370 -28.65 -13.26 4.14
C GLN A 370 -29.89 -13.84 4.82
N LEU A 371 -30.20 -13.42 6.06
CA LEU A 371 -31.42 -13.86 6.72
C LEU A 371 -32.65 -13.32 5.96
N PRO A 372 -33.75 -14.10 5.89
CA PRO A 372 -35.02 -13.60 5.35
C PRO A 372 -35.42 -12.26 5.98
N PRO A 373 -36.02 -11.32 5.23
CA PRO A 373 -36.39 -9.99 5.74
C PRO A 373 -37.32 -10.03 6.96
N ASP A 374 -38.13 -11.08 7.09
CA ASP A 374 -39.08 -11.35 8.17
C ASP A 374 -38.47 -12.12 9.35
N HIS A 375 -37.19 -12.50 9.27
CA HIS A 375 -36.52 -13.20 10.36
C HIS A 375 -36.37 -12.30 11.59
N LYS A 376 -36.68 -12.81 12.80
CA LYS A 376 -36.64 -12.03 14.06
C LYS A 376 -35.34 -11.25 14.32
N TYR A 377 -34.22 -11.75 13.79
CA TYR A 377 -32.89 -11.15 13.93
C TYR A 377 -32.55 -10.08 12.88
N GLN A 378 -33.45 -9.78 11.94
CA GLN A 378 -33.37 -8.59 11.10
C GLN A 378 -33.93 -7.33 11.78
N ASP A 379 -34.63 -7.49 12.90
CA ASP A 379 -35.16 -6.36 13.69
C ASP A 379 -34.05 -5.37 14.08
N SER A 380 -34.37 -4.07 14.05
CA SER A 380 -33.46 -2.97 14.39
C SER A 380 -32.96 -3.04 15.84
N LYS A 381 -33.70 -3.69 16.74
CA LYS A 381 -33.25 -4.00 18.11
C LYS A 381 -31.84 -4.63 18.13
N TYR A 382 -31.53 -5.47 17.14
CA TYR A 382 -30.24 -6.17 17.07
C TYR A 382 -29.13 -5.37 16.35
N ASP A 383 -29.43 -4.20 15.80
CA ASP A 383 -28.40 -3.32 15.20
C ASP A 383 -27.40 -2.85 16.25
N ASP A 384 -27.88 -2.61 17.47
CA ASP A 384 -27.05 -2.21 18.61
C ASP A 384 -26.07 -3.32 19.03
N ALA A 385 -26.34 -4.59 18.73
CA ALA A 385 -25.41 -5.69 18.98
C ALA A 385 -24.28 -5.74 17.92
N MET A 386 -24.42 -5.03 16.80
CA MET A 386 -23.51 -5.06 15.65
C MET A 386 -22.44 -3.96 15.69
N TYR A 387 -21.83 -3.79 16.86
CA TYR A 387 -20.66 -2.95 17.11
C TYR A 387 -19.45 -3.79 17.55
N TYR A 388 -18.24 -3.37 17.16
CA TYR A 388 -17.04 -4.19 17.35
C TYR A 388 -16.69 -4.34 18.84
N GLN A 389 -17.03 -3.36 19.68
CA GLN A 389 -16.82 -3.39 21.12
C GLN A 389 -17.59 -4.54 21.79
N LEU A 390 -18.76 -4.91 21.26
CA LEU A 390 -19.64 -5.95 21.79
C LEU A 390 -19.34 -7.35 21.26
N MET A 391 -18.43 -7.47 20.29
CA MET A 391 -17.97 -8.77 19.80
C MET A 391 -17.21 -9.49 20.91
N SER A 392 -17.43 -10.81 21.05
CA SER A 392 -16.63 -11.63 21.95
C SER A 392 -15.17 -11.65 21.50
N GLU A 393 -14.28 -11.75 22.49
CA GLU A 393 -12.84 -11.92 22.25
C GLU A 393 -12.58 -13.30 21.63
N ASP A 394 -11.64 -13.33 20.67
CA ASP A 394 -11.26 -14.52 19.91
C ASP A 394 -9.84 -14.92 20.35
N ASP A 395 -9.71 -15.93 21.20
CA ASP A 395 -8.41 -16.43 21.66
C ASP A 395 -7.72 -17.27 20.58
N ASP A 396 -6.38 -17.31 20.66
CA ASP A 396 -5.57 -18.24 19.88
C ASP A 396 -5.90 -19.68 20.30
N THR A 397 -6.19 -20.57 19.34
CA THR A 397 -6.46 -21.99 19.61
C THR A 397 -5.13 -22.76 19.61
N PHE A 398 -4.94 -23.62 20.61
CA PHE A 398 -3.76 -24.49 20.72
C PHE A 398 -4.17 -25.95 20.52
N ASP A 399 -3.31 -26.74 19.88
CA ASP A 399 -3.47 -28.19 19.81
C ASP A 399 -3.09 -28.87 21.13
N GLU A 400 -3.25 -30.19 21.20
CA GLU A 400 -2.90 -30.99 22.38
C GLU A 400 -1.41 -30.91 22.75
N ASN A 401 -0.55 -30.56 21.78
CA ASN A 401 0.88 -30.39 21.97
C ASN A 401 1.26 -28.96 22.44
N GLY A 402 0.28 -28.08 22.64
CA GLY A 402 0.49 -26.68 23.00
C GLY A 402 1.02 -25.82 21.84
N GLN A 403 0.96 -26.31 20.60
CA GLN A 403 1.29 -25.53 19.40
C GLN A 403 0.07 -24.74 18.92
N LEU A 404 0.33 -23.58 18.32
CA LEU A 404 -0.72 -22.72 17.79
C LEU A 404 -1.41 -23.37 16.58
N LYS A 405 -2.71 -23.63 16.67
CA LYS A 405 -3.51 -24.16 15.56
C LYS A 405 -3.84 -23.05 14.57
N HIS A 406 -3.11 -23.01 13.46
CA HIS A 406 -3.34 -22.02 12.40
C HIS A 406 -4.71 -22.19 11.74
N GLY A 407 -5.37 -21.08 11.43
CA GLY A 407 -6.69 -21.05 10.77
C GLY A 407 -7.89 -21.21 11.70
N GLU A 408 -7.68 -21.37 13.01
CA GLU A 408 -8.74 -21.44 14.01
C GLU A 408 -8.56 -20.43 15.15
N TYR A 409 -9.68 -19.90 15.65
CA TYR A 409 -9.76 -19.11 16.86
C TYR A 409 -10.83 -19.66 17.79
N THR A 410 -10.63 -19.52 19.10
CA THR A 410 -11.63 -19.89 20.11
C THR A 410 -12.38 -18.64 20.55
N SER A 411 -13.64 -18.50 20.13
CA SER A 411 -14.49 -17.38 20.53
C SER A 411 -15.12 -17.64 21.89
N ARG A 412 -14.71 -16.89 22.92
CA ARG A 412 -15.29 -17.00 24.27
C ARG A 412 -16.35 -15.94 24.50
N ARG A 413 -17.58 -16.36 24.80
CA ARG A 413 -18.64 -15.40 25.15
C ARG A 413 -18.39 -14.80 26.54
N PRO A 414 -18.69 -13.51 26.77
CA PRO A 414 -18.69 -12.93 28.10
C PRO A 414 -19.74 -13.61 28.99
N THR A 415 -19.46 -13.72 30.30
CA THR A 415 -20.40 -14.27 31.29
C THR A 415 -21.66 -13.44 31.44
N TRP A 416 -21.58 -12.12 31.32
CA TRP A 416 -22.72 -11.22 31.44
C TRP A 416 -23.71 -11.27 30.28
N ARG A 417 -23.39 -11.96 29.17
CA ARG A 417 -24.20 -11.90 27.95
C ARG A 417 -25.50 -12.69 28.07
N SER A 418 -26.64 -12.05 27.85
CA SER A 418 -27.97 -12.67 27.90
C SER A 418 -28.11 -13.83 26.91
N GLU A 419 -29.03 -14.76 27.20
CA GLU A 419 -29.33 -15.89 26.33
C GLU A 419 -29.84 -15.44 24.94
N ASP A 420 -30.72 -14.42 24.88
CA ASP A 420 -31.24 -13.86 23.63
C ASP A 420 -30.10 -13.35 22.71
N LEU A 421 -29.14 -12.61 23.27
CA LEU A 421 -27.97 -12.14 22.50
C LEU A 421 -27.03 -13.29 22.09
N ASN A 422 -26.92 -14.34 22.91
CA ASN A 422 -26.16 -15.53 22.54
C ASN A 422 -26.81 -16.26 21.37
N ASP A 423 -28.12 -16.43 21.38
CA ASP A 423 -28.88 -17.09 20.30
C ASP A 423 -28.83 -16.28 19.00
N PHE A 424 -28.87 -14.95 19.10
CA PHE A 424 -28.64 -14.05 17.98
C PHE A 424 -27.31 -14.33 17.28
N PHE A 425 -26.20 -14.31 18.03
CA PHE A 425 -24.88 -14.56 17.44
C PHE A 425 -24.69 -16.00 16.97
N LYS A 426 -25.23 -16.98 17.71
CA LYS A 426 -25.17 -18.39 17.33
C LYS A 426 -25.88 -18.63 15.99
N THR A 427 -27.04 -18.02 15.80
CA THR A 427 -27.82 -18.12 14.55
C THR A 427 -27.08 -17.49 13.38
N ILE A 428 -26.50 -16.30 13.57
CA ILE A 428 -25.73 -15.63 12.51
C ILE A 428 -24.45 -16.41 12.19
N ASP A 429 -23.73 -16.90 13.18
CA ASP A 429 -22.46 -17.59 12.97
C ASP A 429 -22.65 -18.94 12.24
N ALA A 430 -23.84 -19.55 12.36
CA ALA A 430 -24.22 -20.79 11.67
C ALA A 430 -24.48 -20.64 10.15
N ILE A 431 -24.73 -19.42 9.66
CA ILE A 431 -24.95 -19.13 8.24
C ILE A 431 -23.60 -19.14 7.52
N ASP A 432 -23.52 -19.65 6.28
CA ASP A 432 -22.29 -19.56 5.49
C ASP A 432 -21.98 -18.11 5.05
N ASP A 433 -20.71 -17.72 5.00
CA ASP A 433 -20.35 -16.36 4.54
C ASP A 433 -20.51 -16.25 3.01
N PRO A 434 -21.34 -15.34 2.47
CA PRO A 434 -21.50 -15.14 1.02
C PRO A 434 -20.18 -14.82 0.31
N LYS A 435 -19.21 -14.26 1.05
CA LYS A 435 -17.90 -13.88 0.56
C LYS A 435 -16.83 -14.57 1.38
N SER A 436 -16.86 -15.91 1.40
CA SER A 436 -15.85 -16.71 2.07
C SER A 436 -14.46 -16.36 1.51
N SER A 437 -13.62 -15.76 2.34
CA SER A 437 -12.21 -15.57 2.00
C SER A 437 -11.46 -16.87 2.29
N THR A 438 -10.53 -17.25 1.42
CA THR A 438 -9.56 -18.33 1.70
C THR A 438 -8.72 -18.06 2.96
N SER A 439 -8.65 -16.80 3.40
CA SER A 439 -7.98 -16.35 4.62
C SER A 439 -8.91 -16.29 5.84
N TYR A 440 -10.13 -16.82 5.75
CA TYR A 440 -11.06 -16.83 6.88
C TYR A 440 -10.61 -17.79 7.97
N TRP A 441 -10.46 -17.27 9.19
CA TRP A 441 -10.17 -18.08 10.38
C TRP A 441 -11.49 -18.62 10.95
N LYS A 442 -11.61 -19.95 11.03
CA LYS A 442 -12.75 -20.63 11.63
C LYS A 442 -12.81 -20.31 13.12
N ARG A 443 -14.00 -20.01 13.62
CA ARG A 443 -14.21 -19.70 15.05
C ARG A 443 -14.93 -20.86 15.72
N VAL A 444 -14.29 -21.45 16.72
CA VAL A 444 -14.85 -22.52 17.54
C VAL A 444 -15.42 -21.89 18.82
N PRO A 445 -16.64 -22.25 19.24
CA PRO A 445 -17.18 -21.77 20.50
C PRO A 445 -16.34 -22.28 21.68
N GLY A 446 -15.87 -21.37 22.53
CA GLY A 446 -15.17 -21.68 23.78
C GLY A 446 -16.06 -21.50 25.02
N ALA A 447 -15.55 -21.95 26.17
CA ALA A 447 -16.20 -21.70 27.46
C ALA A 447 -16.40 -20.19 27.71
N PRO A 448 -17.48 -19.78 28.40
CA PRO A 448 -17.66 -18.40 28.79
C PRO A 448 -16.46 -17.88 29.58
N ARG A 449 -16.12 -16.61 29.37
CA ARG A 449 -15.04 -15.93 30.10
C ARG A 449 -15.60 -14.73 30.85
N GLU A 450 -15.14 -14.54 32.06
CA GLU A 450 -15.44 -13.34 32.82
C GLU A 450 -14.71 -12.16 32.20
N VAL A 451 -15.48 -11.21 31.66
CA VAL A 451 -14.99 -10.01 31.01
C VAL A 451 -15.86 -8.86 31.51
N PRO A 452 -15.30 -7.78 32.07
CA PRO A 452 -16.10 -6.66 32.54
C PRO A 452 -16.83 -5.97 31.38
N LEU A 453 -17.93 -5.27 31.69
CA LEU A 453 -18.60 -4.41 30.71
C LEU A 453 -17.65 -3.31 30.24
N LYS A 454 -17.58 -3.10 28.92
CA LYS A 454 -16.70 -2.09 28.34
C LYS A 454 -17.32 -0.71 28.51
N THR A 455 -16.53 0.22 29.04
CA THR A 455 -16.88 1.64 29.07
C THR A 455 -16.68 2.25 27.69
N THR A 456 -17.71 2.88 27.12
CA THR A 456 -17.59 3.60 25.86
C THR A 456 -18.12 5.02 25.97
N ILE A 457 -17.38 5.96 25.38
CA ILE A 457 -17.78 7.37 25.35
C ILE A 457 -18.98 7.55 24.41
N SER A 458 -18.99 6.88 23.26
CA SER A 458 -20.11 6.87 22.32
C SER A 458 -21.27 6.00 22.83
N LEU A 459 -22.51 6.42 22.54
CA LEU A 459 -23.70 5.57 22.68
C LEU A 459 -23.59 4.33 21.79
N ALA A 460 -23.18 4.53 20.54
CA ALA A 460 -22.81 3.47 19.61
C ALA A 460 -21.73 2.56 20.22
N GLY A 461 -22.10 1.33 20.56
CA GLY A 461 -21.23 0.32 21.16
C GLY A 461 -21.31 0.19 22.68
N ARG A 462 -22.20 0.94 23.37
CA ARG A 462 -22.56 0.62 24.76
C ARG A 462 -23.38 -0.66 24.81
N THR A 463 -23.37 -1.32 25.95
CA THR A 463 -24.17 -2.52 26.15
C THR A 463 -25.60 -2.11 26.50
N HIS A 464 -26.62 -2.71 25.89
CA HIS A 464 -28.02 -2.42 26.24
C HIS A 464 -28.50 -3.38 27.33
N ARG A 465 -29.48 -2.96 28.14
CA ARG A 465 -29.96 -3.78 29.28
C ARG A 465 -30.42 -5.19 28.87
N TRP A 466 -31.07 -5.33 27.72
CA TRP A 466 -31.52 -6.62 27.17
C TRP A 466 -30.37 -7.56 26.75
N MET A 467 -29.17 -7.01 26.51
CA MET A 467 -27.97 -7.77 26.16
C MET A 467 -27.29 -8.41 27.38
N VAL A 468 -27.69 -8.00 28.59
CA VAL A 468 -27.10 -8.43 29.85
C VAL A 468 -28.02 -9.44 30.52
N ASP A 469 -27.45 -10.56 30.95
CA ASP A 469 -28.14 -11.58 31.73
C ASP A 469 -28.68 -11.01 33.05
N ASN A 470 -29.90 -11.41 33.42
CA ASN A 470 -30.58 -10.83 34.57
C ASN A 470 -29.95 -11.25 35.90
N ALA A 471 -29.53 -12.51 36.03
CA ALA A 471 -28.89 -12.97 37.26
C ALA A 471 -27.54 -12.27 37.45
N TRP A 472 -26.73 -12.21 36.39
CA TRP A 472 -25.46 -11.50 36.42
C TRP A 472 -25.64 -10.01 36.74
N TRP A 473 -26.67 -9.37 36.18
CA TRP A 473 -26.95 -7.95 36.41
C TRP A 473 -27.25 -7.65 37.87
N GLU A 474 -28.13 -8.43 38.52
CA GLU A 474 -28.49 -8.17 39.92
C GLU A 474 -27.28 -8.30 40.87
N GLU A 475 -26.38 -9.24 40.60
CA GLU A 475 -25.15 -9.43 41.37
C GLU A 475 -24.14 -8.28 41.16
N ASN A 476 -24.07 -7.72 39.95
CA ASN A 476 -23.02 -6.78 39.53
C ASN A 476 -23.51 -5.33 39.33
N LYS A 477 -24.78 -5.05 39.66
CA LYS A 477 -25.44 -3.77 39.37
C LYS A 477 -24.68 -2.57 39.93
N LYS A 478 -24.22 -2.65 41.17
CA LYS A 478 -23.58 -1.53 41.88
C LYS A 478 -22.38 -0.93 41.13
N ASP A 479 -21.59 -1.78 40.46
CA ASP A 479 -20.38 -1.34 39.79
C ASP A 479 -20.60 -0.99 38.30
N ASN A 480 -21.67 -1.52 37.70
CA ASN A 480 -21.93 -1.48 36.26
C ASN A 480 -23.11 -0.61 35.85
N ASP A 481 -23.95 -0.15 36.79
CA ASP A 481 -25.07 0.78 36.56
C ASP A 481 -24.59 2.21 36.34
N LYS A 482 -23.79 2.37 35.28
CA LYS A 482 -23.21 3.62 34.84
C LYS A 482 -23.70 3.92 33.43
N PRO A 483 -24.16 5.15 33.16
CA PRO A 483 -24.55 5.58 31.83
C PRO A 483 -23.49 5.32 30.74
N SER A 484 -22.21 5.30 31.11
CA SER A 484 -21.08 5.06 30.22
C SER A 484 -20.84 3.58 29.85
N MET A 485 -21.51 2.64 30.53
CA MET A 485 -21.38 1.20 30.32
C MET A 485 -22.67 0.60 29.76
N ILE A 486 -23.81 0.98 30.35
CA ILE A 486 -25.12 0.42 30.02
C ILE A 486 -26.11 1.49 29.51
N VAL A 487 -26.96 1.07 28.56
CA VAL A 487 -28.11 1.85 28.07
C VAL A 487 -29.38 1.16 28.57
N LEU A 488 -30.19 1.91 29.31
CA LEU A 488 -31.50 1.47 29.78
C LEU A 488 -32.53 1.64 28.65
N GLU A 489 -33.52 0.76 28.63
CA GLU A 489 -34.60 0.77 27.64
C GLU A 489 -35.43 2.07 27.81
N GLY A 490 -35.62 2.83 26.72
CA GLY A 490 -36.25 4.16 26.72
C GLY A 490 -35.29 5.35 26.80
N ASP A 491 -34.01 5.13 27.16
CA ASP A 491 -33.03 6.22 27.35
C ASP A 491 -32.26 6.59 26.05
N VAL A 492 -32.58 5.91 24.95
CA VAL A 492 -31.92 6.07 23.64
C VAL A 492 -32.26 7.43 23.03
N GLU A 493 -33.54 7.80 23.00
CA GLU A 493 -34.01 9.04 22.37
C GLU A 493 -33.51 10.30 23.11
N ALA A 494 -33.49 10.26 24.45
CA ALA A 494 -33.05 11.38 25.26
C ALA A 494 -31.55 11.68 25.08
N ARG A 495 -30.72 10.64 24.85
CA ARG A 495 -29.27 10.78 24.78
C ARG A 495 -28.74 11.06 23.38
N GLU A 496 -29.41 10.58 22.33
CA GLU A 496 -29.07 10.97 20.95
C GLU A 496 -29.17 12.49 20.75
N LEU A 497 -30.15 13.13 21.41
CA LEU A 497 -30.28 14.58 21.43
C LEU A 497 -29.07 15.26 22.09
N VAL A 498 -28.56 14.72 23.20
CA VAL A 498 -27.40 15.27 23.92
C VAL A 498 -26.12 15.15 23.10
N ASP A 499 -25.90 14.00 22.45
CA ASP A 499 -24.73 13.79 21.60
C ASP A 499 -24.80 14.63 20.31
N ALA A 500 -25.99 14.81 19.73
CA ALA A 500 -26.23 15.73 18.64
C ALA A 500 -25.94 17.19 19.05
N VAL A 501 -26.32 17.60 20.27
CA VAL A 501 -26.02 18.93 20.81
C VAL A 501 -24.53 19.12 21.06
N LYS A 502 -23.83 18.13 21.63
CA LYS A 502 -22.37 18.19 21.81
C LYS A 502 -21.63 18.25 20.47
N LYS A 503 -22.07 17.47 19.49
CA LYS A 503 -21.53 17.50 18.12
C LYS A 503 -21.75 18.87 17.48
N LYS A 504 -22.97 19.42 17.56
CA LYS A 504 -23.26 20.79 17.10
C LYS A 504 -22.42 21.84 17.82
N ARG A 505 -22.18 21.70 19.13
CA ARG A 505 -21.32 22.61 19.91
C ARG A 505 -19.86 22.55 19.44
N LYS A 506 -19.34 21.35 19.14
CA LYS A 506 -17.98 21.15 18.61
C LYS A 506 -17.84 21.65 17.16
N GLU A 507 -18.87 21.50 16.34
CA GLU A 507 -18.88 22.08 14.98
C GLU A 507 -18.91 23.61 15.04
N ARG A 508 -19.70 24.19 15.95
CA ARG A 508 -19.74 25.65 16.17
C ARG A 508 -18.39 26.18 16.68
N SER A 509 -17.71 25.48 17.59
CA SER A 509 -16.38 25.90 18.07
C SER A 509 -15.28 25.74 17.02
N LYS A 510 -15.40 24.79 16.10
CA LYS A 510 -14.48 24.66 14.95
C LYS A 510 -14.74 25.68 13.84
N SER A 511 -16.01 26.04 13.61
CA SER A 511 -16.38 27.07 12.62
C SER A 511 -16.13 28.49 13.11
N ALA A 512 -16.17 28.71 14.44
CA ALA A 512 -15.63 29.91 15.07
C ALA A 512 -14.10 29.79 15.04
N GLY A 513 -13.50 30.05 13.88
CA GLY A 513 -12.07 29.89 13.66
C GLY A 513 -11.21 30.60 14.73
N PRO A 514 -9.92 30.25 14.84
CA PRO A 514 -9.00 30.75 15.89
C PRO A 514 -8.70 32.27 15.84
N GLY A 515 -9.50 33.06 15.10
CA GLY A 515 -9.23 34.44 14.73
C GLY A 515 -9.61 35.52 15.75
N ARG A 516 -10.12 35.19 16.94
CA ARG A 516 -10.56 36.22 17.91
C ARG A 516 -9.73 36.33 19.19
N ALA A 517 -9.00 35.29 19.59
CA ALA A 517 -8.15 35.35 20.79
C ALA A 517 -6.71 35.83 20.52
N SER A 518 -6.25 35.89 19.26
CA SER A 518 -4.85 36.25 18.95
C SER A 518 -4.58 37.76 18.76
N LYS A 519 -5.55 38.65 18.99
CA LYS A 519 -5.38 40.10 18.78
C LYS A 519 -4.89 40.89 20.01
N LYS A 520 -4.79 40.29 21.20
CA LYS A 520 -4.27 40.99 22.41
C LYS A 520 -2.83 40.62 22.82
N ALA A 521 -2.14 39.72 22.12
CA ALA A 521 -0.79 39.25 22.52
C ALA A 521 0.31 39.52 21.48
N LYS A 522 0.25 40.63 20.73
CA LYS A 522 1.31 40.97 19.76
C LYS A 522 1.66 42.45 19.68
N THR A 523 2.00 43.02 20.84
CA THR A 523 2.97 44.11 20.93
C THR A 523 4.20 43.52 21.60
N LEU A 524 5.39 43.65 20.98
CA LEU A 524 6.68 43.05 21.36
C LEU A 524 6.96 41.61 20.86
N SER A 525 7.16 41.47 19.55
CA SER A 525 8.34 40.75 19.03
C SER A 525 8.43 40.89 17.51
N ARG A 526 9.10 41.95 17.09
CA ARG A 526 9.74 42.05 15.78
C ARG A 526 10.94 41.10 15.80
N THR A 527 10.93 40.03 15.02
CA THR A 527 12.00 39.73 14.02
C THR A 527 11.77 38.40 13.29
N LYS A 528 11.83 38.52 11.95
CA LYS A 528 12.38 37.57 10.97
C LYS A 528 11.57 36.34 10.52
N THR A 529 11.31 36.39 9.20
CA THR A 529 11.32 35.30 8.19
C THR A 529 10.15 34.31 8.09
N SER A 530 9.21 34.67 7.20
CA SER A 530 8.71 33.90 6.04
C SER A 530 8.80 32.37 6.05
N LYS A 531 7.65 31.69 5.89
CA LYS A 531 7.24 31.04 4.61
C LYS A 531 5.82 30.45 4.73
N ALA A 532 4.94 30.87 3.83
CA ALA A 532 3.56 30.43 3.71
C ALA A 532 3.47 29.02 3.08
N VAL A 533 2.51 28.21 3.53
CA VAL A 533 2.05 26.99 2.86
C VAL A 533 0.53 27.01 2.83
N ALA A 534 -0.02 27.19 1.63
CA ALA A 534 -1.44 27.04 1.32
C ALA A 534 -1.80 25.55 1.22
N ARG A 535 -2.94 25.18 1.83
CA ARG A 535 -3.62 23.88 1.64
C ARG A 535 -4.71 24.08 0.59
N THR A 536 -4.80 23.18 -0.39
CA THR A 536 -6.01 22.96 -1.18
C THR A 536 -6.36 21.47 -1.24
N SER A 537 -7.68 21.27 -1.34
CA SER A 537 -8.53 20.09 -1.32
C SER A 537 -8.34 19.16 -2.52
N ARG A 538 -8.38 17.82 -2.33
CA ARG A 538 -9.51 16.90 -2.60
C ARG A 538 -9.83 16.71 -4.09
N ASP A 539 -9.54 15.53 -4.63
CA ASP A 539 -10.49 14.83 -5.49
C ASP A 539 -10.32 13.30 -5.43
N GLN A 540 -11.43 12.59 -5.67
CA GLN A 540 -11.62 11.14 -5.62
C GLN A 540 -11.54 10.51 -7.02
N GLY A 541 -11.01 9.30 -7.12
CA GLY A 541 -11.27 8.34 -8.21
C GLY A 541 -10.52 7.04 -7.92
N THR A 542 -11.12 5.91 -7.52
CA THR A 542 -12.02 4.94 -8.21
C THR A 542 -11.40 4.19 -9.39
N GLY A 543 -11.22 2.88 -9.21
CA GLY A 543 -11.03 1.85 -10.25
C GLY A 543 -9.59 1.73 -10.78
N SER A 544 -9.03 0.58 -11.11
CA SER A 544 -9.56 -0.78 -11.24
C SER A 544 -8.33 -1.72 -11.23
N SER A 545 -8.32 -2.77 -10.41
CA SER A 545 -7.38 -3.90 -10.56
C SER A 545 -8.17 -5.07 -11.13
N GLU A 546 -7.90 -5.37 -12.38
CA GLU A 546 -8.46 -6.50 -13.12
C GLU A 546 -7.67 -7.78 -12.81
N ASN A 547 -8.41 -8.87 -12.69
CA ASN A 547 -8.02 -10.19 -12.18
C ASN A 547 -7.37 -11.09 -13.24
N ALA A 548 -6.64 -12.11 -12.75
CA ALA A 548 -6.71 -13.53 -13.15
C ALA A 548 -5.99 -14.30 -12.02
N ASP A 549 -6.55 -15.22 -11.21
CA ASP A 549 -7.60 -16.24 -11.36
C ASP A 549 -7.40 -17.19 -12.54
N GLU A 550 -6.88 -18.41 -12.26
CA GLU A 550 -7.46 -19.72 -12.62
C GLU A 550 -6.61 -20.84 -11.95
N ILE A 551 -7.07 -21.60 -10.94
CA ILE A 551 -7.84 -22.89 -10.97
C ILE A 551 -7.07 -23.99 -11.76
N GLY A 552 -6.83 -25.20 -11.26
CA GLY A 552 -7.30 -25.88 -10.04
C GLY A 552 -6.86 -27.37 -9.98
N ARG A 553 -7.46 -28.10 -9.02
CA ARG A 553 -7.83 -29.56 -8.95
C ARG A 553 -6.83 -30.58 -9.52
N GLY A 554 -6.45 -31.69 -8.89
CA GLY A 554 -7.11 -32.56 -7.91
C GLY A 554 -6.93 -34.03 -8.37
N SER A 555 -6.43 -34.91 -7.50
CA SER A 555 -6.53 -36.40 -7.53
C SER A 555 -5.97 -36.87 -6.19
N ILE A 556 -6.71 -37.50 -5.27
CA ILE A 556 -7.39 -38.81 -5.29
C ILE A 556 -6.44 -39.95 -5.63
N GLY A 557 -6.14 -40.75 -4.59
CA GLY A 557 -5.55 -42.09 -4.56
C GLY A 557 -5.34 -42.41 -3.07
N VAL A 558 -6.25 -43.10 -2.38
CA VAL A 558 -6.60 -44.54 -2.43
C VAL A 558 -5.37 -45.44 -2.22
N GLY A 559 -5.37 -46.15 -1.09
CA GLY A 559 -4.64 -47.39 -0.86
C GLY A 559 -3.33 -47.24 -0.08
N GLU A 560 -3.29 -47.73 1.16
CA GLU A 560 -2.70 -49.04 1.44
C GLU A 560 -2.88 -49.46 2.91
N GLU A 561 -3.18 -50.74 3.04
CA GLU A 561 -3.30 -51.53 4.27
C GLU A 561 -1.95 -51.65 4.97
N PHE A 562 -1.94 -51.77 6.29
CA PHE A 562 -0.98 -52.65 6.97
C PHE A 562 -1.64 -53.28 8.20
N THR A 563 -1.63 -54.61 8.19
CA THR A 563 -1.82 -55.52 9.32
C THR A 563 -0.78 -55.33 10.41
#